data_AF-A0A1G8BGB4-F1
#
_entry.id   AF-A0A1G8BGB4-F1
#
_cell.length_a   1.000
_cell.length_b   1.000
_cell.length_c   1.000
_cell.angle_alpha   90.00
_cell.angle_beta   90.00
_cell.angle_gamma   90.00
#
_symmetry.space_group_name_H-M   'P 1'
#
loop_
_entity.id
_entity.type
_entity.pdbx_description
1 polymer ?
#
loop_
_entity_poly.entity_id
_entity_poly.type
_entity_poly.pdbx_seq_one_letter_code
_entity_poly.pdbx_strand_id
1 'polypeptide(L)'
;MSKAKNIKLLSAGFLAGTIFCSGVVYAASSIKVDFLPLKYYFDGEQKTTSKPGFIYNGTVYVPLRFFSESLGKEVEWDQKTLSIYVGKKPALTKKVDEDGDGLNSQDEIEKYHTDPTLKDTDGDGIDDGIEIEMNLNPNNKDSDNNGIEDGEEIGVHELKLSNSSNVKGSFYIKNKYINHSVVLREDMQYLNDVKSLGAISNPITVEIRGPYEKFQLEFKGYSDAKVYQFDTINKTKELVPNQQYDSNGDKIVFEIENPSDKYTFFLVK
;
A
#
# COMPACT_ATOMS: atom_id res chain seq x y z
N MET A 1 -66.27 23.58 -7.15
CA MET A 1 -66.30 22.14 -6.81
C MET A 1 -64.86 21.64 -6.67
N SER A 2 -64.38 21.49 -5.43
CA SER A 2 -63.04 20.93 -5.15
C SER A 2 -63.11 19.41 -5.29
N LYS A 3 -62.35 18.82 -6.24
CA LYS A 3 -62.26 17.37 -6.40
C LYS A 3 -61.40 16.81 -5.26
N ALA A 4 -61.98 15.94 -4.44
CA ALA A 4 -61.27 15.22 -3.38
C ALA A 4 -60.10 14.41 -3.97
N LYS A 5 -58.87 14.66 -3.49
CA LYS A 5 -57.71 13.80 -3.73
C LYS A 5 -57.92 12.51 -2.92
N ASN A 6 -58.05 11.37 -3.59
CA ASN A 6 -58.08 10.07 -2.95
C ASN A 6 -56.65 9.68 -2.53
N ILE A 7 -56.26 10.01 -1.29
CA ILE A 7 -55.01 9.58 -0.68
C ILE A 7 -55.17 8.09 -0.30
N LYS A 8 -54.44 7.20 -0.97
CA LYS A 8 -54.33 5.79 -0.58
C LYS A 8 -53.02 5.59 0.19
N LEU A 9 -53.10 4.97 1.36
CA LEU A 9 -51.94 4.63 2.17
C LEU A 9 -51.31 3.34 1.62
N LEU A 10 -50.03 3.36 1.24
CA LEU A 10 -49.28 2.14 0.91
C LEU A 10 -48.57 1.64 2.17
N SER A 11 -49.06 0.55 2.76
CA SER A 11 -48.37 -0.17 3.82
C SER A 11 -47.41 -1.19 3.20
N ALA A 12 -46.10 -0.96 3.32
CA ALA A 12 -45.09 -1.96 2.99
C ALA A 12 -45.05 -3.04 4.09
N GLY A 13 -45.97 -3.99 4.05
CA GLY A 13 -45.95 -5.16 4.91
C GLY A 13 -45.04 -6.25 4.32
N PHE A 14 -43.86 -6.47 4.91
CA PHE A 14 -43.08 -7.67 4.65
C PHE A 14 -43.64 -8.79 5.53
N LEU A 15 -44.55 -9.61 4.98
CA LEU A 15 -45.01 -10.83 5.64
C LEU A 15 -43.90 -11.88 5.48
N ALA A 16 -42.86 -11.78 6.32
CA ALA A 16 -41.96 -12.90 6.55
C ALA A 16 -42.76 -13.95 7.33
N GLY A 17 -43.04 -15.07 6.65
CA GLY A 17 -43.53 -16.28 7.30
C GLY A 17 -42.65 -16.61 8.50
N THR A 18 -43.31 -16.94 9.61
CA THR A 18 -42.69 -17.35 10.87
C THR A 18 -41.72 -18.49 10.67
N ILE A 19 -40.43 -18.19 10.66
CA ILE A 19 -39.37 -19.11 11.06
C ILE A 19 -38.51 -18.35 12.07
N PHE A 20 -38.40 -18.94 13.27
CA PHE A 20 -37.62 -18.53 14.43
C PHE A 20 -36.40 -17.66 14.10
N CYS A 21 -36.47 -16.38 14.43
CA CYS A 21 -35.32 -15.57 14.79
C CYS A 21 -35.79 -14.48 15.76
N SER A 22 -35.12 -14.38 16.89
CA SER A 22 -35.27 -13.34 17.91
C SER A 22 -35.22 -11.94 17.28
N GLY A 23 -36.39 -11.34 17.04
CA GLY A 23 -36.53 -10.09 16.31
C GLY A 23 -36.80 -8.90 17.22
N VAL A 24 -35.95 -7.88 17.10
CA VAL A 24 -36.28 -6.50 17.51
C VAL A 24 -37.45 -6.04 16.64
N VAL A 25 -38.54 -5.60 17.25
CA VAL A 25 -39.70 -5.07 16.52
C VAL A 25 -39.34 -3.66 16.02
N TYR A 26 -39.00 -3.52 14.73
CA TYR A 26 -38.91 -2.20 14.12
C TYR A 26 -40.32 -1.65 13.90
N ALA A 27 -40.60 -0.46 14.43
CA ALA A 27 -41.82 0.27 14.14
C ALA A 27 -41.88 0.56 12.63
N ALA A 28 -42.93 0.10 11.96
CA ALA A 28 -43.14 0.35 10.54
C ALA A 28 -43.36 1.85 10.31
N SER A 29 -42.40 2.52 9.69
CA SER A 29 -42.55 3.90 9.22
C SER A 29 -43.43 3.89 7.96
N SER A 30 -44.65 4.42 8.07
CA SER A 30 -45.55 4.55 6.92
C SER A 30 -45.13 5.74 6.07
N ILE A 31 -44.90 5.52 4.77
CA ILE A 31 -44.62 6.59 3.80
C ILE A 31 -45.95 7.06 3.21
N LYS A 32 -46.20 8.38 3.24
CA LYS A 32 -47.38 8.99 2.59
C LYS A 32 -47.04 9.31 1.14
N VAL A 33 -47.82 8.77 0.21
CA VAL A 33 -47.63 8.98 -1.23
C VAL A 33 -48.94 9.40 -1.90
N ASP A 34 -48.83 10.15 -2.99
CA ASP A 34 -49.96 10.59 -3.80
C ASP A 34 -50.10 9.71 -5.05
N PHE A 35 -51.23 9.03 -5.19
CA PHE A 35 -51.57 8.26 -6.39
C PHE A 35 -52.41 9.11 -7.35
N LEU A 36 -51.76 9.72 -8.34
CA LEU A 36 -52.42 10.47 -9.41
C LEU A 36 -52.57 9.60 -10.67
N PRO A 37 -53.55 9.90 -11.55
CA PRO A 37 -53.71 9.20 -12.83
C PRO A 37 -52.60 9.62 -13.81
N LEU A 38 -51.40 9.07 -13.60
CA LEU A 38 -50.24 9.31 -14.44
C LEU A 38 -50.47 8.70 -15.83
N LYS A 39 -50.16 9.47 -16.87
CA LYS A 39 -50.12 9.01 -18.26
C LYS A 39 -48.67 8.92 -18.68
N TYR A 40 -48.30 7.83 -19.35
CA TYR A 40 -46.94 7.58 -19.78
C TYR A 40 -46.87 7.59 -21.30
N TYR A 41 -45.93 8.35 -21.84
CA TYR A 41 -45.69 8.43 -23.28
C TYR A 41 -44.22 8.07 -23.54
N PHE A 42 -44.00 7.07 -24.39
CA PHE A 42 -42.68 6.63 -24.81
C PHE A 42 -42.65 6.72 -26.33
N ASP A 43 -41.72 7.51 -26.88
CA ASP A 43 -41.61 7.76 -28.33
C ASP A 43 -42.92 8.22 -28.98
N GLY A 44 -43.67 9.06 -28.28
CA GLY A 44 -44.97 9.59 -28.74
C GLY A 44 -46.16 8.65 -28.53
N GLU A 45 -45.94 7.39 -28.18
CA GLU A 45 -47.00 6.42 -27.92
C GLU A 45 -47.38 6.37 -26.45
N GLN A 46 -48.68 6.37 -26.16
CA GLN A 46 -49.15 6.18 -24.79
C GLN A 46 -49.02 4.71 -24.36
N LYS A 47 -48.29 4.45 -23.26
CA LYS A 47 -48.16 3.13 -22.65
C LYS A 47 -48.94 3.05 -21.33
N THR A 48 -49.33 1.83 -20.95
CA THR A 48 -50.09 1.57 -19.72
C THR A 48 -49.39 0.53 -18.86
N THR A 49 -49.58 0.62 -17.54
CA THR A 49 -48.99 -0.29 -16.55
C THR A 49 -50.05 -0.78 -15.58
N SER A 50 -49.98 -2.05 -15.19
CA SER A 50 -50.83 -2.63 -14.14
C SER A 50 -50.41 -2.22 -12.73
N LYS A 51 -49.17 -1.73 -12.56
CA LYS A 51 -48.65 -1.23 -11.29
C LYS A 51 -48.68 0.30 -11.29
N PRO A 52 -49.37 0.94 -10.32
CA PRO A 52 -49.46 2.39 -10.28
C PRO A 52 -48.10 3.00 -9.94
N GLY A 53 -47.73 4.07 -10.64
CA GLY A 53 -46.73 5.01 -10.15
C GLY A 53 -47.32 5.90 -9.06
N PHE A 54 -46.46 6.59 -8.32
CA PHE A 54 -46.88 7.47 -7.23
C PHE A 54 -45.96 8.69 -7.13
N ILE A 55 -46.41 9.71 -6.43
CA ILE A 55 -45.61 10.90 -6.12
C ILE A 55 -45.25 10.87 -4.64
N TYR A 56 -43.97 11.02 -4.34
CA TYR A 56 -43.45 11.13 -2.99
C TYR A 56 -42.52 12.34 -2.90
N ASN A 57 -42.81 13.27 -1.99
CA ASN A 57 -42.07 14.52 -1.81
C ASN A 57 -41.80 15.31 -3.11
N GLY A 58 -42.78 15.35 -4.01
CA GLY A 58 -42.66 16.04 -5.30
C GLY A 58 -41.95 15.25 -6.40
N THR A 59 -41.39 14.09 -6.08
CA THR A 59 -40.75 13.19 -7.05
C THR A 59 -41.72 12.13 -7.55
N VAL A 60 -41.77 11.92 -8.86
CA VAL A 60 -42.57 10.85 -9.48
C VAL A 60 -41.78 9.55 -9.46
N TYR A 61 -42.35 8.51 -8.86
CA TYR A 61 -41.83 7.15 -8.86
C TYR A 61 -42.66 6.29 -9.80
N VAL A 62 -41.97 5.64 -10.73
CA VAL A 62 -42.56 4.79 -11.77
C VAL A 62 -42.01 3.37 -11.61
N PRO A 63 -42.81 2.31 -11.84
CA PRO A 63 -42.29 0.95 -11.75
C PRO A 63 -41.11 0.75 -12.72
N LEU A 64 -39.93 0.45 -12.18
CA LEU A 64 -38.68 0.32 -12.94
C LEU A 64 -38.83 -0.62 -14.14
N ARG A 65 -39.44 -1.80 -13.91
CA ARG A 65 -39.67 -2.81 -14.94
C ARG A 65 -40.51 -2.26 -16.10
N PHE A 66 -41.63 -1.61 -15.80
CA PHE A 66 -42.48 -0.99 -16.83
C PHE A 66 -41.72 0.08 -17.63
N PHE A 67 -40.98 0.95 -16.94
CA PHE A 67 -40.19 1.99 -17.59
C PHE A 67 -39.14 1.38 -18.53
N SER A 68 -38.39 0.38 -18.06
CA SER A 68 -37.35 -0.32 -18.81
C SER A 68 -37.90 -1.08 -20.01
N GLU A 69 -38.97 -1.87 -19.83
CA GLU A 69 -39.59 -2.65 -20.90
C GLU A 69 -40.23 -1.74 -21.96
N SER A 70 -40.74 -0.57 -21.56
CA SER A 70 -41.23 0.45 -22.50
C SER A 70 -40.12 1.03 -23.38
N LEU A 71 -38.85 0.93 -22.95
CA LEU A 71 -37.66 1.29 -23.72
C LEU A 71 -36.99 0.09 -24.41
N GLY A 72 -37.63 -1.09 -24.41
CA GLY A 72 -37.09 -2.31 -25.00
C GLY A 72 -35.89 -2.89 -24.25
N LYS A 73 -35.75 -2.59 -22.94
CA LYS A 73 -34.70 -3.13 -22.08
C LYS A 73 -35.28 -4.13 -21.08
N GLU A 74 -34.71 -5.32 -21.05
CA GLU A 74 -35.05 -6.34 -20.06
C GLU A 74 -34.54 -5.97 -18.67
N VAL A 75 -35.24 -6.43 -17.63
CA VAL A 75 -34.83 -6.24 -16.23
C VAL A 75 -34.63 -7.59 -15.55
N GLU A 76 -33.40 -7.87 -15.16
CA GLU A 76 -33.02 -9.05 -14.39
C GLU A 76 -32.84 -8.69 -12.91
N TRP A 77 -33.31 -9.55 -12.02
CA TRP A 77 -33.11 -9.46 -10.58
C TRP A 77 -32.18 -10.58 -10.11
N ASP A 78 -31.08 -10.21 -9.48
CA ASP A 78 -30.17 -11.15 -8.83
C ASP A 78 -30.39 -11.12 -7.32
N GLN A 79 -31.06 -12.16 -6.81
CA GLN A 79 -31.38 -12.27 -5.38
C GLN A 79 -30.13 -12.46 -4.50
N LYS A 80 -29.06 -13.05 -5.03
CA LYS A 80 -27.86 -13.36 -4.24
C LYS A 80 -27.07 -12.08 -3.93
N THR A 81 -26.95 -11.20 -4.92
CA THR A 81 -26.21 -9.94 -4.82
C THR A 81 -27.10 -8.73 -4.56
N LEU A 82 -28.42 -8.94 -4.42
CA LEU A 82 -29.44 -7.90 -4.33
C LEU A 82 -29.33 -6.84 -5.45
N SER A 83 -28.92 -7.28 -6.64
CA SER A 83 -28.63 -6.39 -7.78
C SER A 83 -29.76 -6.42 -8.80
N ILE A 84 -30.02 -5.25 -9.40
CA ILE A 84 -30.95 -5.11 -10.53
C ILE A 84 -30.13 -4.76 -11.77
N TYR A 85 -30.27 -5.55 -12.83
CA TYR A 85 -29.64 -5.29 -14.11
C TYR A 85 -30.69 -4.84 -15.13
N VAL A 86 -30.43 -3.73 -15.82
CA VAL A 86 -31.25 -3.23 -16.92
C VAL A 86 -30.47 -3.42 -18.22
N GLY A 87 -30.98 -4.26 -19.12
CA GLY A 87 -30.28 -4.68 -20.33
C GLY A 87 -29.29 -5.82 -20.07
N LYS A 88 -28.02 -5.67 -20.48
CA LYS A 88 -27.02 -6.73 -20.42
C LYS A 88 -26.51 -6.90 -18.98
N LYS A 89 -26.69 -8.09 -18.40
CA LYS A 89 -26.00 -8.49 -17.16
C LYS A 89 -24.50 -8.67 -17.43
N PRO A 90 -23.60 -8.00 -16.70
CA PRO A 90 -22.17 -8.25 -16.80
C PRO A 90 -21.89 -9.72 -16.45
N ALA A 91 -21.05 -10.39 -17.25
CA ALA A 91 -20.54 -11.69 -16.85
C ALA A 91 -19.68 -11.49 -15.61
N LEU A 92 -20.07 -12.08 -14.48
CA LEU A 92 -19.21 -12.17 -13.31
C LEU A 92 -18.12 -13.19 -13.65
N THR A 93 -17.03 -12.75 -14.29
CA THR A 93 -15.79 -13.51 -14.21
C THR A 93 -15.39 -13.49 -12.75
N LYS A 94 -15.43 -14.66 -12.11
CA LYS A 94 -14.80 -14.84 -10.81
C LYS A 94 -13.34 -14.46 -11.05
N LYS A 95 -12.87 -13.32 -10.53
CA LYS A 95 -11.44 -13.01 -10.45
C LYS A 95 -10.85 -14.15 -9.63
N VAL A 96 -10.20 -15.08 -10.32
CA VAL A 96 -9.46 -16.17 -9.69
C VAL A 96 -8.14 -15.56 -9.27
N ASP A 97 -7.77 -15.82 -8.03
CA ASP A 97 -6.46 -15.60 -7.44
C ASP A 97 -5.96 -17.02 -7.21
N GLU A 98 -5.05 -17.49 -8.07
CA GLU A 98 -4.74 -18.91 -8.25
C GLU A 98 -3.69 -19.39 -7.24
N ASP A 99 -2.74 -18.54 -6.87
CA ASP A 99 -1.70 -18.78 -5.89
C ASP A 99 -1.94 -18.13 -4.53
N GLY A 100 -2.87 -17.18 -4.42
CA GLY A 100 -3.27 -16.54 -3.17
C GLY A 100 -2.31 -15.45 -2.70
N ASP A 101 -1.68 -14.71 -3.61
CA ASP A 101 -0.79 -13.57 -3.32
C ASP A 101 -1.55 -12.23 -3.19
N GLY A 102 -2.85 -12.21 -3.55
CA GLY A 102 -3.72 -11.05 -3.51
C GLY A 102 -3.89 -10.32 -4.85
N LEU A 103 -3.24 -10.79 -5.91
CA LEU A 103 -3.53 -10.44 -7.29
C LEU A 103 -4.59 -11.38 -7.86
N ASN A 104 -5.09 -11.07 -9.04
CA ASN A 104 -5.96 -12.00 -9.75
C ASN A 104 -5.32 -12.38 -11.07
N SER A 105 -5.48 -13.63 -11.46
CA SER A 105 -4.76 -14.24 -12.58
C SER A 105 -4.90 -13.49 -13.89
N GLN A 106 -6.01 -12.76 -14.09
CA GLN A 106 -6.15 -11.90 -15.26
C GLN A 106 -5.24 -10.67 -15.20
N ASP A 107 -5.17 -9.98 -14.06
CA ASP A 107 -4.29 -8.82 -13.89
C ASP A 107 -2.80 -9.25 -13.91
N GLU A 108 -2.48 -10.43 -13.38
CA GLU A 108 -1.14 -11.01 -13.46
C GLU A 108 -0.71 -11.23 -14.91
N ILE A 109 -1.54 -11.89 -15.73
CA ILE A 109 -1.22 -12.14 -17.15
C ILE A 109 -1.22 -10.84 -17.98
N GLU A 110 -2.25 -10.01 -17.84
CA GLU A 110 -2.50 -8.88 -18.75
C GLU A 110 -1.77 -7.59 -18.37
N LYS A 111 -1.50 -7.37 -17.08
CA LYS A 111 -0.99 -6.09 -16.56
C LYS A 111 0.39 -6.19 -15.95
N TYR A 112 0.63 -7.17 -15.08
CA TYR A 112 1.89 -7.29 -14.34
C TYR A 112 2.88 -8.25 -14.99
N HIS A 113 2.38 -9.07 -15.92
CA HIS A 113 3.13 -10.11 -16.62
C HIS A 113 3.84 -11.11 -15.70
N THR A 114 3.24 -11.37 -14.54
CA THR A 114 3.68 -12.35 -13.54
C THR A 114 3.11 -13.74 -13.83
N ASP A 115 3.64 -14.77 -13.15
CA ASP A 115 3.12 -16.14 -13.24
C ASP A 115 1.97 -16.33 -12.23
N PRO A 116 0.71 -16.50 -12.68
CA PRO A 116 -0.45 -16.60 -11.79
C PRO A 116 -0.47 -17.85 -10.89
N THR A 117 0.51 -18.73 -11.03
CA THR A 117 0.67 -19.94 -10.20
C THR A 117 1.78 -19.83 -9.17
N LEU A 118 2.51 -18.70 -9.14
CA LEU A 118 3.64 -18.45 -8.27
C LEU A 118 3.44 -17.15 -7.51
N LYS A 119 3.35 -17.27 -6.17
CA LYS A 119 3.21 -16.11 -5.29
C LYS A 119 4.32 -15.07 -5.48
N ASP A 120 5.50 -15.52 -5.87
CA ASP A 120 6.75 -14.78 -6.02
C ASP A 120 7.32 -15.20 -7.38
N THR A 121 7.14 -14.36 -8.40
CA THR A 121 7.43 -14.66 -9.80
C THR A 121 8.93 -14.65 -10.07
N ASP A 122 9.68 -13.72 -9.49
CA ASP A 122 11.11 -13.59 -9.75
C ASP A 122 12.00 -14.33 -8.74
N GLY A 123 11.43 -14.75 -7.61
CA GLY A 123 12.06 -15.62 -6.62
C GLY A 123 13.03 -14.91 -5.70
N ASP A 124 12.77 -13.65 -5.34
CA ASP A 124 13.57 -12.89 -4.37
C ASP A 124 13.06 -12.98 -2.92
N GLY A 125 11.87 -13.57 -2.72
CA GLY A 125 11.25 -13.78 -1.42
C GLY A 125 10.13 -12.82 -1.06
N ILE A 126 9.68 -11.96 -1.98
CA ILE A 126 8.50 -11.10 -1.82
C ILE A 126 7.35 -11.62 -2.70
N ASP A 127 6.13 -11.69 -2.17
CA ASP A 127 4.96 -12.02 -2.99
C ASP A 127 4.67 -10.89 -4.02
N ASP A 128 4.31 -11.21 -5.27
CA ASP A 128 4.09 -10.25 -6.37
C ASP A 128 3.08 -9.15 -5.98
N GLY A 129 1.97 -9.54 -5.32
CA GLY A 129 0.98 -8.62 -4.79
C GLY A 129 1.55 -7.61 -3.78
N ILE A 130 2.51 -8.04 -2.96
CA ILE A 130 3.21 -7.16 -2.00
C ILE A 130 4.15 -6.22 -2.75
N GLU A 131 4.87 -6.71 -3.74
CA GLU A 131 5.76 -5.92 -4.58
C GLU A 131 5.02 -4.79 -5.30
N ILE A 132 3.86 -5.09 -5.89
CA ILE A 132 3.01 -4.07 -6.52
C ILE A 132 2.55 -3.02 -5.51
N GLU A 133 2.19 -3.39 -4.27
CA GLU A 133 1.90 -2.42 -3.22
C GLU A 133 3.13 -1.59 -2.80
N MET A 134 4.34 -2.14 -2.96
CA MET A 134 5.63 -1.49 -2.68
C MET A 134 6.15 -0.62 -3.82
N ASN A 135 5.52 -0.68 -5.00
CA ASN A 135 6.04 -0.16 -6.28
C ASN A 135 7.36 -0.83 -6.73
N LEU A 136 7.57 -2.09 -6.35
CA LEU A 136 8.61 -2.95 -6.89
C LEU A 136 8.17 -3.57 -8.22
N ASN A 137 9.13 -4.17 -8.93
CA ASN A 137 8.88 -4.90 -10.16
C ASN A 137 8.90 -6.42 -9.88
N PRO A 138 7.74 -7.11 -9.88
CA PRO A 138 7.64 -8.53 -9.55
C PRO A 138 8.24 -9.49 -10.59
N ASN A 139 9.01 -8.95 -11.53
CA ASN A 139 9.72 -9.71 -12.55
C ASN A 139 11.22 -9.39 -12.51
N ASN A 140 11.71 -8.75 -11.46
CA ASN A 140 13.07 -8.31 -11.32
C ASN A 140 13.50 -8.23 -9.86
N LYS A 141 14.25 -9.26 -9.44
CA LYS A 141 14.81 -9.46 -8.10
C LYS A 141 15.54 -8.25 -7.51
N ASP A 142 15.96 -7.27 -8.31
CA ASP A 142 16.65 -6.04 -7.89
C ASP A 142 16.06 -4.85 -8.67
N SER A 143 14.92 -4.34 -8.20
CA SER A 143 14.10 -3.34 -8.89
C SER A 143 14.84 -2.04 -9.17
N ASP A 144 15.74 -1.62 -8.28
CA ASP A 144 16.51 -0.38 -8.41
C ASP A 144 17.92 -0.57 -8.99
N ASN A 145 18.32 -1.82 -9.26
CA ASN A 145 19.61 -2.25 -9.81
C ASN A 145 20.80 -1.80 -8.95
N ASN A 146 20.65 -1.80 -7.62
CA ASN A 146 21.71 -1.40 -6.70
C ASN A 146 22.66 -2.54 -6.31
N GLY A 147 22.33 -3.79 -6.68
CA GLY A 147 23.11 -5.00 -6.42
C GLY A 147 22.71 -5.75 -5.15
N ILE A 148 21.61 -5.39 -4.50
CA ILE A 148 20.95 -6.09 -3.39
C ILE A 148 19.56 -6.50 -3.88
N GLU A 149 19.15 -7.75 -3.66
CA GLU A 149 17.80 -8.19 -4.09
C GLU A 149 16.71 -7.51 -3.25
N ASP A 150 15.52 -7.20 -3.79
CA ASP A 150 14.48 -6.44 -3.08
C ASP A 150 14.01 -7.19 -1.82
N GLY A 151 13.86 -8.51 -1.93
CA GLY A 151 13.57 -9.40 -0.80
C GLY A 151 14.67 -9.43 0.26
N GLU A 152 15.92 -9.18 -0.13
CA GLU A 152 16.98 -8.93 0.84
C GLU A 152 16.78 -7.57 1.51
N GLU A 153 16.47 -6.48 0.79
CA GLU A 153 16.29 -5.12 1.32
C GLU A 153 15.25 -5.00 2.46
N ILE A 154 14.31 -5.94 2.58
CA ILE A 154 13.33 -6.00 3.65
C ILE A 154 13.95 -6.64 4.92
N GLY A 155 14.62 -5.85 5.76
CA GLY A 155 15.12 -6.34 7.05
C GLY A 155 16.23 -5.51 7.72
N VAL A 156 16.97 -6.14 8.63
CA VAL A 156 18.20 -5.60 9.22
C VAL A 156 19.39 -6.14 8.45
N HIS A 157 20.15 -5.25 7.80
CA HIS A 157 21.34 -5.62 7.03
C HIS A 157 22.63 -5.39 7.80
N GLU A 158 23.43 -6.45 7.95
CA GLU A 158 24.84 -6.33 8.35
C GLU A 158 25.72 -6.15 7.11
N LEU A 159 26.28 -4.96 6.93
CA LEU A 159 27.32 -4.70 5.94
C LEU A 159 28.70 -4.89 6.57
N LYS A 160 29.47 -5.82 6.00
CA LYS A 160 30.88 -6.02 6.37
C LYS A 160 31.77 -5.40 5.30
N LEU A 161 32.78 -4.65 5.73
CA LEU A 161 33.77 -4.12 4.79
C LEU A 161 34.60 -5.28 4.25
N SER A 162 34.53 -5.55 2.94
CA SER A 162 35.19 -6.72 2.31
C SER A 162 36.71 -6.78 2.55
N ASN A 163 37.34 -5.64 2.80
CA ASN A 163 38.78 -5.49 3.04
C ASN A 163 39.15 -5.11 4.49
N SER A 164 38.20 -5.11 5.44
CA SER A 164 38.50 -4.84 6.86
C SER A 164 37.66 -5.70 7.78
N SER A 165 38.31 -6.62 8.50
CA SER A 165 37.67 -7.44 9.54
C SER A 165 37.26 -6.65 10.79
N ASN A 166 37.75 -5.41 10.89
CA ASN A 166 37.69 -4.59 12.10
C ASN A 166 36.60 -3.51 12.03
N VAL A 167 35.92 -3.36 10.89
CA VAL A 167 34.83 -2.41 10.70
C VAL A 167 33.58 -3.16 10.26
N LYS A 168 32.47 -2.94 10.97
CA LYS A 168 31.15 -3.46 10.61
C LYS A 168 30.12 -2.33 10.62
N GLY A 169 29.23 -2.32 9.65
CA GLY A 169 28.05 -1.47 9.63
C GLY A 169 26.78 -2.30 9.76
N SER A 170 25.77 -1.78 10.45
CA SER A 170 24.46 -2.40 10.56
C SER A 170 23.39 -1.33 10.31
N PHE A 171 22.45 -1.62 9.42
CA PHE A 171 21.36 -0.71 9.04
C PHE A 171 20.02 -1.24 9.52
N TYR A 172 19.17 -0.31 9.97
CA TYR A 172 17.82 -0.63 10.40
C TYR A 172 16.83 0.12 9.50
N ILE A 173 16.07 -0.66 8.73
CA ILE A 173 15.08 -0.16 7.78
C ILE A 173 13.71 -0.23 8.45
N LYS A 174 13.00 0.90 8.51
CA LYS A 174 11.68 0.99 9.16
C LYS A 174 10.51 0.76 8.19
N ASN A 175 10.72 0.85 6.87
CA ASN A 175 9.60 0.85 5.92
C ASN A 175 9.96 0.43 4.48
N LYS A 176 8.91 -0.05 3.78
CA LYS A 176 8.74 -0.38 2.35
C LYS A 176 9.22 0.74 1.40
N TYR A 177 10.51 1.05 1.34
CA TYR A 177 11.05 1.98 0.33
C TYR A 177 12.17 1.30 -0.45
N ILE A 178 12.17 1.57 -1.75
CA ILE A 178 12.75 0.76 -2.83
C ILE A 178 13.92 1.47 -3.52
N ASN A 179 14.65 2.26 -2.74
CA ASN A 179 15.83 2.99 -3.20
C ASN A 179 16.84 3.03 -2.07
N HIS A 180 17.18 1.85 -1.53
CA HIS A 180 17.97 1.67 -0.32
C HIS A 180 19.37 1.14 -0.64
N SER A 181 20.19 1.91 -1.34
CA SER A 181 21.61 1.55 -1.47
C SER A 181 22.40 2.04 -0.25
N VAL A 182 23.21 1.16 0.34
CA VAL A 182 24.31 1.59 1.21
C VAL A 182 25.63 1.03 0.70
N VAL A 183 26.58 1.94 0.46
CA VAL A 183 27.97 1.57 0.17
C VAL A 183 28.83 1.91 1.37
N LEU A 184 29.49 0.90 1.92
CA LEU A 184 30.51 1.05 2.96
C LEU A 184 31.89 0.76 2.36
N ARG A 185 32.82 1.73 2.40
CA ARG A 185 34.17 1.57 1.82
C ARG A 185 35.24 2.37 2.54
N GLU A 186 36.48 1.92 2.45
CA GLU A 186 37.62 2.78 2.76
C GLU A 186 37.78 3.84 1.66
N ASP A 187 37.84 5.11 2.03
CA ASP A 187 37.88 6.23 1.09
C ASP A 187 39.27 6.85 1.03
N MET A 188 40.17 6.15 0.34
CA MET A 188 41.60 6.50 0.29
C MET A 188 41.89 7.89 -0.28
N GLN A 189 40.92 8.51 -0.97
CA GLN A 189 41.00 9.90 -1.42
C GLN A 189 41.26 10.87 -0.26
N TYR A 190 40.64 10.64 0.90
CA TYR A 190 40.74 11.53 2.06
C TYR A 190 41.81 11.13 3.06
N LEU A 191 42.62 10.10 2.76
CA LEU A 191 43.59 9.53 3.69
C LEU A 191 44.57 10.57 4.25
N ASN A 192 45.11 11.42 3.39
CA ASN A 192 46.11 12.41 3.80
C ASN A 192 45.49 13.54 4.63
N ASP A 193 44.26 13.96 4.27
CA ASP A 193 43.52 14.98 5.02
C ASP A 193 43.24 14.50 6.44
N VAL A 194 42.67 13.29 6.60
CA VAL A 194 42.36 12.77 7.95
C VAL A 194 43.63 12.46 8.77
N LYS A 195 44.72 12.01 8.14
CA LYS A 195 46.02 11.84 8.81
C LYS A 195 46.55 13.16 9.38
N SER A 196 46.39 14.26 8.65
CA SER A 196 46.78 15.59 9.14
C SER A 196 45.97 16.03 10.37
N LEU A 197 44.77 15.46 10.54
CA LEU A 197 43.88 15.68 11.69
C LEU A 197 44.09 14.68 12.84
N GLY A 198 45.14 13.84 12.76
CA GLY A 198 45.50 12.87 13.79
C GLY A 198 44.83 11.50 13.64
N ALA A 199 44.33 11.16 12.46
CA ALA A 199 43.67 9.87 12.24
C ALA A 199 44.62 8.68 12.47
N ILE A 200 44.13 7.68 13.21
CA ILE A 200 44.79 6.38 13.42
C ILE A 200 44.17 5.26 12.59
N SER A 201 43.06 5.55 11.90
CA SER A 201 42.38 4.63 10.99
C SER A 201 42.38 5.18 9.57
N ASN A 202 42.14 4.31 8.59
CA ASN A 202 41.71 4.75 7.27
C ASN A 202 40.34 5.44 7.40
N PRO A 203 40.05 6.45 6.56
CA PRO A 203 38.72 7.04 6.47
C PRO A 203 37.74 6.01 5.91
N ILE A 204 36.60 5.85 6.57
CA ILE A 204 35.50 4.98 6.14
C ILE A 204 34.37 5.86 5.65
N THR A 205 34.04 5.75 4.38
CA THR A 205 32.88 6.44 3.80
C THR A 205 31.69 5.50 3.78
N VAL A 206 30.56 6.03 4.20
CA VAL A 206 29.23 5.45 4.10
C VAL A 206 28.42 6.32 3.16
N GLU A 207 28.03 5.78 2.02
CA GLU A 207 27.13 6.44 1.08
C GLU A 207 25.76 5.81 1.22
N ILE A 208 24.79 6.59 1.66
CA ILE A 208 23.43 6.14 1.94
C ILE A 208 22.50 6.81 0.94
N ARG A 209 21.70 6.00 0.24
CA ARG A 209 20.57 6.50 -0.57
C ARG A 209 19.28 5.96 0.04
N GLY A 210 18.30 6.85 0.18
CA GLY A 210 16.99 6.54 0.74
C GLY A 210 16.89 6.74 2.26
N PRO A 211 15.66 6.66 2.82
CA PRO A 211 15.40 6.96 4.22
C PRO A 211 15.65 5.76 5.14
N TYR A 212 16.61 5.87 6.06
CA TYR A 212 16.81 4.89 7.15
C TYR A 212 16.36 5.48 8.48
N GLU A 213 15.88 4.65 9.42
CA GLU A 213 15.58 5.15 10.77
C GLU A 213 16.86 5.37 11.56
N LYS A 214 17.77 4.39 11.47
CA LYS A 214 19.07 4.46 12.11
C LYS A 214 20.11 3.63 11.37
N PHE A 215 21.34 4.11 11.44
CA PHE A 215 22.53 3.40 11.01
C PHE A 215 23.49 3.26 12.18
N GLN A 216 24.07 2.08 12.36
CA GLN A 216 25.05 1.80 13.39
C GLN A 216 26.40 1.41 12.76
N LEU A 217 27.50 1.98 13.27
CA LEU A 217 28.86 1.58 12.94
C LEU A 217 29.57 1.02 14.14
N GLU A 218 30.36 -0.02 13.88
CA GLU A 218 31.20 -0.71 14.85
C GLU A 218 32.65 -0.74 14.36
N PHE A 219 33.55 -0.27 15.22
CA PHE A 219 34.99 -0.36 15.04
C PHE A 219 35.58 -1.25 16.13
N LYS A 220 36.47 -2.20 15.77
CA LYS A 220 37.18 -3.10 16.70
C LYS A 220 38.69 -2.93 16.62
N GLY A 221 39.39 -3.17 17.72
CA GLY A 221 40.86 -3.12 17.77
C GLY A 221 41.43 -1.71 17.93
N TYR A 222 40.60 -0.77 18.39
CA TYR A 222 40.96 0.65 18.51
C TYR A 222 40.68 1.16 19.92
N SER A 223 41.37 0.58 20.90
CA SER A 223 41.19 0.95 22.31
C SER A 223 41.50 2.43 22.56
N ASP A 224 40.66 3.06 23.40
CA ASP A 224 40.72 4.49 23.79
C ASP A 224 40.56 5.49 22.64
N ALA A 225 40.16 5.06 21.44
CA ALA A 225 39.94 5.97 20.32
C ALA A 225 38.55 6.62 20.37
N LYS A 226 38.38 7.71 19.63
CA LYS A 226 37.11 8.39 19.39
C LYS A 226 36.86 8.50 17.90
N VAL A 227 35.61 8.32 17.52
CA VAL A 227 35.11 8.50 16.15
C VAL A 227 34.86 9.98 15.88
N TYR A 228 35.38 10.43 14.76
CA TYR A 228 35.11 11.74 14.20
C TYR A 228 34.49 11.61 12.81
N GLN A 229 33.56 12.51 12.49
CA GLN A 229 33.06 12.71 11.14
C GLN A 229 33.94 13.76 10.44
N PHE A 230 34.36 13.45 9.22
CA PHE A 230 35.13 14.34 8.36
C PHE A 230 34.18 15.19 7.50
N ASP A 231 34.29 16.51 7.63
CA ASP A 231 33.65 17.45 6.73
C ASP A 231 34.57 17.66 5.52
N THR A 232 34.15 17.16 4.36
CA THR A 232 34.93 17.20 3.12
C THR A 232 35.04 18.61 2.52
N ILE A 233 34.09 19.50 2.83
CA ILE A 233 34.05 20.87 2.30
C ILE A 233 35.01 21.75 3.11
N ASN A 234 34.87 21.71 4.44
CA ASN A 234 35.66 22.55 5.33
C ASN A 234 36.99 21.92 5.73
N LYS A 235 37.21 20.64 5.40
CA LYS A 235 38.36 19.83 5.84
C LYS A 235 38.53 19.83 7.36
N THR A 236 37.41 19.80 8.07
CA THR A 236 37.38 19.80 9.54
C THR A 236 36.81 18.49 10.06
N LYS A 237 36.84 18.31 11.38
CA LYS A 237 36.29 17.13 12.06
C LYS A 237 35.33 17.54 13.17
N GLU A 238 34.24 16.79 13.29
CA GLU A 238 33.32 16.89 14.41
C GLU A 238 33.29 15.55 15.17
N LEU A 239 33.24 15.63 16.49
CA LEU A 239 33.15 14.44 17.33
C LEU A 239 31.75 13.84 17.16
N VAL A 240 31.66 12.56 16.82
CA VAL A 240 30.37 11.87 16.73
C VAL A 240 29.80 11.73 18.15
N PRO A 241 28.60 12.24 18.47
CA PRO A 241 28.02 12.12 19.80
C PRO A 241 27.57 10.68 20.11
N ASN A 242 27.32 10.38 21.38
CA ASN A 242 26.73 9.12 21.85
C ASN A 242 27.49 7.83 21.50
N GLN A 243 28.82 7.90 21.34
CA GLN A 243 29.68 6.72 21.18
C GLN A 243 29.65 5.85 22.44
N GLN A 244 29.49 4.55 22.24
CA GLN A 244 29.52 3.53 23.28
C GLN A 244 30.74 2.63 23.09
N TYR A 245 31.26 2.13 24.20
CA TYR A 245 32.42 1.24 24.23
C TYR A 245 32.02 -0.10 24.83
N ASP A 246 32.61 -1.20 24.36
CA ASP A 246 32.50 -2.47 25.08
C ASP A 246 33.26 -2.42 26.42
N SER A 247 33.09 -3.46 27.25
CA SER A 247 33.67 -3.51 28.60
C SER A 247 35.20 -3.38 28.62
N ASN A 248 35.86 -3.66 27.50
CA ASN A 248 37.31 -3.64 27.37
C ASN A 248 37.81 -2.38 26.64
N GLY A 249 36.90 -1.50 26.21
CA GLY A 249 37.21 -0.28 25.46
C GLY A 249 37.69 -0.53 24.02
N ASP A 250 37.68 -1.78 23.54
CA ASP A 250 38.30 -2.19 22.28
C ASP A 250 37.33 -2.17 21.09
N LYS A 251 36.03 -2.16 21.39
CA LYS A 251 34.95 -1.98 20.42
C LYS A 251 34.26 -0.64 20.65
N ILE A 252 34.15 0.16 19.60
CA ILE A 252 33.43 1.44 19.58
C ILE A 252 32.19 1.29 18.71
N VAL A 253 31.04 1.70 19.23
CA VAL A 253 29.74 1.68 18.53
C VAL A 253 29.12 3.06 18.58
N PHE A 254 28.55 3.52 17.47
CA PHE A 254 27.69 4.71 17.46
C PHE A 254 26.54 4.55 16.49
N GLU A 255 25.52 5.37 16.69
CA GLU A 255 24.31 5.39 15.88
C GLU A 255 24.08 6.78 15.29
N ILE A 256 23.57 6.80 14.06
CA ILE A 256 23.10 8.00 13.36
C ILE A 256 21.62 7.80 13.11
N GLU A 257 20.80 8.72 13.60
CA GLU A 257 19.36 8.74 13.33
C GLU A 257 19.07 9.43 12.00
N ASN A 258 18.10 8.89 11.25
CA ASN A 258 17.64 9.44 9.97
C ASN A 258 18.75 9.80 8.97
N PRO A 259 19.74 8.91 8.71
CA PRO A 259 20.82 9.25 7.80
C PRO A 259 20.28 9.32 6.36
N SER A 260 20.80 10.27 5.58
CA SER A 260 20.24 10.58 4.25
C SER A 260 21.29 10.93 3.18
N ASP A 261 22.57 10.84 3.50
CA ASP A 261 23.64 11.34 2.65
C ASP A 261 24.93 10.51 2.79
N LYS A 262 26.03 11.06 2.29
CA LYS A 262 27.39 10.56 2.43
C LYS A 262 28.03 11.04 3.73
N TYR A 263 28.56 10.11 4.51
CA TYR A 263 29.31 10.37 5.72
C TYR A 263 30.71 9.75 5.63
N THR A 264 31.74 10.46 6.07
CA THR A 264 33.10 9.92 6.15
C THR A 264 33.56 9.94 7.61
N PHE A 265 33.92 8.79 8.16
CA PHE A 265 34.34 8.63 9.55
C PHE A 265 35.80 8.21 9.66
N PHE A 266 36.45 8.61 10.75
CA PHE A 266 37.78 8.15 11.09
C PHE A 266 37.99 8.19 12.61
N LEU A 267 39.01 7.46 13.07
CA LEU A 267 39.34 7.35 14.49
C LEU A 267 40.55 8.21 14.85
N VAL A 268 40.53 8.78 16.05
CA VAL A 268 41.63 9.56 16.65
C VAL A 268 41.80 9.13 18.11
N LYS A 269 43.04 9.10 18.62
CA LYS A 269 43.30 8.94 20.07
C LYS A 269 43.26 10.26 20.81
#